data_AF-A0A945CJ70-F1
#
_entry.id   AF-A0A945CJ70-F1
#
_cell.length_a   1.000
_cell.length_b   1.000
_cell.length_c   1.000
_cell.angle_alpha   90.00
_cell.angle_beta   90.00
_cell.angle_gamma   90.00
#
_symmetry.space_group_name_H-M   'P 1'
#
loop_
_entity.id
_entity.type
_entity.pdbx_description
1 polymer ?
#
loop_
_entity_poly.entity_id
_entity_poly.type
_entity_poly.pdbx_seq_one_letter_code
_entity_poly.pdbx_strand_id
1 'polypeptide(L)' 'MEVTRFEQTLTFLGLNLAYAVVSLMVSVVALILIDRYLFTRIDFIEEIKGGNVAASIFYSVILLFVGLVVATALN' A
#
# COMPACT_ATOMS: atom_id res chain seq x y z
N MET A 1 -9.43 37.32 9.81
CA MET A 1 -10.19 36.28 9.09
C MET A 1 -9.35 35.51 8.08
N GLU A 2 -8.27 36.07 7.52
CA GLU A 2 -7.37 35.35 6.59
C GLU A 2 -6.34 34.47 7.30
N VAL A 3 -5.77 34.94 8.42
CA VAL A 3 -4.78 34.18 9.21
C VAL A 3 -5.33 32.83 9.70
N THR A 4 -6.60 32.79 10.11
CA THR A 4 -7.27 31.54 10.51
C THR A 4 -7.40 30.53 9.37
N ARG A 5 -7.52 30.97 8.11
CA ARG A 5 -7.61 30.04 6.95
C ARG A 5 -6.27 29.39 6.64
N PHE A 6 -5.16 30.10 6.86
CA PHE A 6 -3.82 29.56 6.64
C PHE A 6 -3.47 28.48 7.68
N GLU A 7 -3.70 28.77 8.96
CA GLU A 7 -3.52 27.82 10.07
C GLU A 7 -4.38 26.55 9.87
N GLN A 8 -5.64 26.73 9.44
CA GLN A 8 -6.55 25.62 9.13
C GLN A 8 -6.04 24.77 7.96
N THR A 9 -5.59 25.41 6.88
CA THR A 9 -5.01 24.71 5.72
C THR A 9 -3.78 23.91 6.12
N LEU A 10 -2.88 24.51 6.91
CA LEU A 10 -1.64 23.85 7.35
C LEU A 10 -1.93 22.66 8.28
N THR A 11 -2.91 22.79 9.16
CA THR A 11 -3.38 21.72 10.03
C THR A 11 -4.00 20.57 9.23
N PHE A 12 -4.84 20.90 8.22
CA PHE A 12 -5.44 19.89 7.34
C PHE A 12 -4.39 19.15 6.51
N LEU A 13 -3.39 19.87 6.00
CA LEU A 13 -2.30 19.29 5.23
C LEU A 13 -1.45 18.36 6.11
N GLY A 14 -1.13 18.78 7.34
CA GLY A 14 -0.40 17.96 8.31
C GLY A 14 -1.16 16.70 8.70
N LEU A 15 -2.47 16.79 8.91
CA LEU A 15 -3.32 15.63 9.20
C LEU A 15 -3.39 14.65 8.01
N ASN A 16 -3.56 15.14 6.79
CA ASN A 16 -3.58 14.30 5.59
C ASN A 16 -2.23 13.60 5.39
N LEU A 17 -1.12 14.31 5.60
CA LEU A 17 0.21 13.72 5.48
C LEU A 17 0.45 12.66 6.56
N ALA A 18 0.04 12.91 7.81
CA ALA A 18 0.12 11.92 8.88
C ALA A 18 -0.73 10.68 8.56
N TYR A 19 -1.95 10.89 8.08
CA TYR A 19 -2.85 9.81 7.65
C TYR A 19 -2.24 8.97 6.52
N ALA A 20 -1.65 9.62 5.52
CA ALA A 20 -0.94 8.96 4.42
C ALA A 20 0.18 8.06 4.92
N VAL A 21 1.03 8.56 5.83
CA VAL A 21 2.13 7.79 6.41
C VAL A 21 1.61 6.59 7.20
N VAL A 22 0.60 6.78 8.04
CA VAL A 22 0.00 5.69 8.82
C VAL A 22 -0.63 4.65 7.89
N SER A 23 -1.36 5.09 6.86
CA SER A 23 -1.96 4.18 5.89
C SER A 23 -0.91 3.37 5.12
N LEU A 24 0.21 3.99 4.72
CA LEU A 24 1.32 3.26 4.08
C LEU A 24 1.87 2.18 5.00
N MET A 25 2.10 2.51 6.27
CA MET A 25 2.61 1.54 7.25
C MET A 25 1.64 0.37 7.44
N VAL A 26 0.33 0.64 7.58
CA VAL A 26 -0.71 -0.39 7.70
C VAL A 26 -0.78 -1.26 6.45
N SER A 27 -0.72 -0.66 5.26
CA SER A 27 -0.73 -1.39 3.98
C SER A 27 0.48 -2.32 3.84
N VAL A 28 1.68 -1.87 4.22
CA VAL A 28 2.90 -2.69 4.21
C VAL A 28 2.77 -3.87 5.17
N VAL A 29 2.28 -3.63 6.39
CA VAL A 29 2.06 -4.71 7.38
C VAL A 29 1.00 -5.70 6.89
N ALA A 30 -0.10 -5.23 6.32
CA ALA A 30 -1.14 -6.07 5.75
C ALA A 30 -0.60 -6.92 4.60
N LEU A 31 0.24 -6.36 3.73
CA LEU A 31 0.94 -7.10 2.68
C LEU A 31 1.81 -8.21 3.23
N ILE A 32 2.66 -7.89 4.22
CA ILE A 32 3.56 -8.87 4.84
C ILE A 32 2.75 -10.01 5.48
N LEU A 33 1.62 -9.67 6.12
CA LEU A 33 0.71 -10.66 6.70
C LEU A 33 0.05 -11.54 5.63
N ILE A 34 -0.46 -10.94 4.55
CA ILE A 34 -1.04 -11.66 3.41
C ILE A 34 0.00 -12.60 2.83
N ASP A 35 1.20 -12.11 2.54
CA ASP A 35 2.28 -12.87 1.93
C ASP A 35 2.66 -14.07 2.82
N ARG A 36 2.87 -13.81 4.11
CA ARG A 36 3.27 -14.83 5.08
C ARG A 36 2.17 -15.83 5.41
N TYR A 37 0.90 -15.46 5.38
CA TYR A 37 -0.20 -16.32 5.80
C TYR A 37 -0.84 -17.08 4.63
N LEU A 38 -0.96 -16.45 3.45
CA LEU A 38 -1.55 -17.07 2.26
C LEU A 38 -0.53 -17.84 1.43
N PHE A 39 0.76 -17.46 1.41
CA PHE A 39 1.76 -18.06 0.53
C PHE A 39 2.90 -18.78 1.27
N THR A 40 2.54 -19.55 2.30
CA THR A 40 3.49 -20.30 3.13
C THR A 40 4.32 -21.36 2.39
N ARG A 41 3.99 -21.72 1.14
CA ARG A 41 4.63 -22.84 0.41
C ARG A 41 5.11 -22.49 -1.00
N ILE A 42 4.94 -21.27 -1.48
CA ILE A 42 5.29 -20.88 -2.85
C ILE A 42 6.34 -19.77 -2.76
N ASP A 43 7.53 -20.03 -3.30
CA ASP A 43 8.51 -18.98 -3.56
C ASP A 43 8.19 -18.33 -4.91
N PHE A 44 7.48 -17.20 -4.87
CA PHE A 44 7.12 -16.47 -6.09
C PHE A 44 8.34 -15.99 -6.87
N ILE A 45 9.46 -15.68 -6.21
CA ILE A 45 10.67 -15.24 -6.92
C ILE A 45 11.27 -16.41 -7.71
N GLU A 46 11.31 -17.60 -7.13
CA GLU A 46 11.77 -18.82 -7.80
C GLU A 46 10.84 -19.19 -8.98
N GLU A 47 9.52 -19.18 -8.76
CA GLU A 47 8.52 -19.48 -9.78
C GLU A 47 8.55 -18.50 -10.96
N ILE A 48 8.68 -17.19 -10.68
CA ILE A 48 8.81 -16.16 -11.70
C ILE A 48 10.11 -16.33 -12.51
N LYS A 49 11.23 -16.65 -11.84
CA LYS A 49 12.51 -16.97 -12.51
C LYS A 49 12.42 -18.24 -13.35
N GLY A 50 11.63 -19.21 -12.91
CA GLY A 50 11.32 -20.44 -13.64
C GLY A 50 10.44 -20.23 -14.88
N GLY A 51 9.97 -19.01 -15.13
CA GLY A 51 9.11 -18.67 -16.26
C GLY A 51 7.62 -18.91 -15.99
N ASN A 52 7.21 -19.07 -14.73
CA ASN A 52 5.81 -19.23 -14.39
C ASN A 52 5.05 -17.89 -14.55
N VAL A 53 4.33 -17.79 -15.66
CA VAL A 53 3.51 -16.62 -16.00
C VAL A 53 2.35 -16.43 -15.02
N ALA A 54 1.76 -17.52 -14.50
CA ALA A 54 0.64 -17.42 -13.55
C ALA A 54 1.10 -16.80 -12.23
N ALA A 55 2.26 -17.22 -11.71
CA ALA A 55 2.89 -16.61 -10.54
C ALA A 55 3.18 -15.11 -10.75
N SER A 56 3.68 -14.76 -11.94
CA SER A 56 3.99 -13.38 -12.31
C SER A 56 2.74 -12.48 -12.35
N ILE A 57 1.66 -12.97 -12.98
CA ILE A 57 0.37 -12.25 -13.05
C ILE A 57 -0.20 -12.07 -11.65
N PHE A 58 -0.21 -13.13 -10.86
CA PHE A 58 -0.76 -13.09 -9.52
C PHE A 58 -0.02 -12.09 -8.61
N TYR A 59 1.31 -12.13 -8.63
CA TYR A 59 2.14 -11.20 -7.86
C TYR A 59 1.93 -9.73 -8.31
N SER A 60 1.79 -9.50 -9.62
CA SER A 60 1.51 -8.17 -10.17
C SER A 60 0.14 -7.63 -9.74
N VAL A 61 -0.89 -8.48 -9.69
CA VAL A 61 -2.24 -8.10 -9.25
C VAL A 61 -2.25 -7.75 -7.75
N ILE A 62 -1.51 -8.48 -6.91
CA ILE A 62 -1.35 -8.14 -5.49
C ILE A 62 -0.74 -6.74 -5.34
N LEU A 63 0.35 -6.46 -6.08
CA LEU A 63 0.99 -5.14 -6.08
C LEU A 63 0.04 -4.02 -6.51
N LEU A 64 -0.75 -4.24 -7.56
CA LEU A 64 -1.77 -3.28 -7.99
C LEU A 64 -2.85 -3.05 -6.94
N PHE A 65 -3.31 -4.12 -6.27
CA PHE A 65 -4.33 -4.02 -5.23
C PHE A 65 -3.84 -3.19 -4.04
N VAL A 66 -2.57 -3.32 -3.69
CA VAL A 66 -1.95 -2.53 -2.63
C VAL A 66 -1.83 -1.06 -3.04
N GLY A 67 -1.41 -0.80 -4.28
CA GLY A 67 -1.38 0.55 -4.83
C GLY A 67 -2.76 1.20 -4.81
N LEU A 68 -3.81 0.44 -5.12
CA LEU A 68 -5.21 0.89 -5.05
C LEU A 68 -5.61 1.25 -3.61
N VAL A 69 -5.34 0.38 -2.65
CA VAL A 69 -5.67 0.64 -1.23
C VAL A 69 -5.00 1.93 -0.74
N VAL A 70 -3.71 2.11 -1.06
CA VAL A 70 -2.96 3.33 -0.72
C VAL A 70 -3.57 4.56 -1.41
N ALA A 71 -3.88 4.47 -2.70
CA ALA A 71 -4.49 5.57 -3.45
C ALA A 71 -5.88 5.95 -2.90
N THR A 72 -6.69 4.96 -2.48
CA THR A 72 -7.99 5.22 -1.87
C THR A 72 -7.90 5.78 -0.45
N ALA A 73 -6.80 5.57 0.27
CA ALA A 73 -6.59 6.17 1.58
C ALA A 73 -6.11 7.63 1.50
N LEU A 74 -5.53 8.04 0.38
CA LEU A 74 -5.02 9.40 0.16
C LEU A 74 -6.09 10.41 -0.31
N ASN A 75 -7.34 9.96 -0.47
CA ASN A 75 -8.45 10.72 -1.06
C ASN A 75 -9.63 10.79 -0.08
#